data_AF-A0A3P8L4V1-F1
#
_entry.id   AF-A0A3P8L4V1-F1
#
_cell.length_a   1.000
_cell.length_b   1.000
_cell.length_c   1.000
_cell.angle_alpha   90.00
_cell.angle_beta   90.00
_cell.angle_gamma   90.00
#
_symmetry.space_group_name_H-M   'P 1'
#
loop_
_entity.id
_entity.type
_entity.pdbx_description
1 polymer ?
#
loop_
_entity_poly.entity_id
_entity_poly.type
_entity_poly.pdbx_seq_one_letter_code
_entity_poly.pdbx_strand_id
1 'polypeptide(L)'
;MEVLPSLARAGVARSFDPTIWPEGTAMDGDDVLIAGTPAAALADGAPSAYPVVVSRISRLVRSGPVVICDVAGELPPHARLADVAWPGARLAGARMRQLLVRGADGARLAARVEVPVDVPVDAPIALALTLPHGLATPGARAWWPAACARRGLERLA
;
A
#
# COMPACT_ATOMS: atom_id res chain seq x y z
N MET A 1 34.06 -21.33 17.92
CA MET A 1 32.70 -21.41 17.34
C MET A 1 32.03 -20.08 17.65
N GLU A 2 32.27 -19.07 16.81
CA GLU A 2 31.69 -17.74 16.98
C GLU A 2 30.62 -17.54 15.90
N VAL A 3 29.36 -17.47 16.35
CA VAL A 3 28.23 -17.12 15.52
C VAL A 3 28.21 -15.59 15.40
N LEU A 4 28.37 -15.07 14.18
CA LEU A 4 28.38 -13.63 13.90
C LEU A 4 27.05 -12.98 14.32
N PRO A 5 27.05 -11.89 15.12
CA PRO A 5 25.83 -11.22 15.59
C PRO A 5 25.23 -10.22 14.59
N SER A 6 25.50 -10.32 13.29
CA SER A 6 25.14 -9.29 12.30
C SER A 6 23.86 -9.55 11.49
N LEU A 7 23.19 -10.70 11.63
CA LEU A 7 21.97 -11.01 10.86
C LEU A 7 20.64 -10.76 11.61
N ALA A 8 20.68 -10.42 12.91
CA ALA A 8 19.47 -10.21 13.70
C ALA A 8 18.78 -8.85 13.48
N ARG A 9 19.37 -7.94 12.70
CA ARG A 9 18.81 -6.61 12.38
C ARG A 9 18.61 -6.33 10.89
N ALA A 10 18.90 -7.30 10.02
CA ALA A 10 18.68 -7.19 8.59
C ALA A 10 17.34 -7.86 8.19
N GLY A 11 16.25 -7.44 8.85
CA GLY A 11 14.88 -7.80 8.49
C GLY A 11 14.23 -6.82 7.50
N VAL A 12 14.97 -5.82 7.03
CA VAL A 12 14.50 -4.88 5.99
C VAL A 12 14.64 -5.56 4.63
N ALA A 13 13.70 -6.42 4.29
CA ALA A 13 13.46 -6.68 2.88
C ALA A 13 12.80 -5.43 2.26
N ARG A 14 13.07 -5.22 0.98
CA ARG A 14 13.04 -3.94 0.27
C ARG A 14 11.64 -3.61 -0.26
N SER A 15 10.59 -3.70 0.56
CA SER A 15 9.25 -3.23 0.14
C SER A 15 8.98 -1.75 0.44
N PHE A 16 10.00 -1.01 0.91
CA PHE A 16 9.88 0.39 1.26
C PHE A 16 11.14 1.13 0.83
N ASP A 17 11.08 1.82 -0.31
CA ASP A 17 12.14 2.73 -0.75
C ASP A 17 11.87 4.16 -0.29
N PRO A 18 12.53 4.68 0.76
CA PRO A 18 12.25 6.00 1.31
C PRO A 18 12.46 7.15 0.31
N THR A 19 13.10 6.91 -0.84
CA THR A 19 13.26 7.90 -1.92
C THR A 19 12.05 7.99 -2.85
N ILE A 20 11.20 6.95 -2.86
CA ILE A 20 9.95 6.89 -3.63
C ILE A 20 8.77 7.37 -2.78
N TRP A 21 8.77 7.02 -1.50
CA TRP A 21 7.64 7.34 -0.62
C TRP A 21 7.54 8.83 -0.30
N PRO A 22 6.32 9.40 -0.23
CA PRO A 22 6.13 10.81 0.08
C PRO A 22 6.65 11.18 1.48
N GLU A 23 7.05 12.44 1.62
CA GLU A 23 7.47 13.00 2.92
C GLU A 23 6.40 12.77 4.01
N GLY A 24 6.85 12.42 5.21
CA GLY A 24 5.98 12.04 6.31
C GLY A 24 5.61 10.55 6.33
N THR A 25 6.07 9.77 5.35
CA THR A 25 5.97 8.31 5.39
C THR A 25 7.20 7.70 6.06
N ALA A 26 7.00 6.79 7.00
CA ALA A 26 8.10 6.08 7.66
C ALA A 26 7.73 4.62 7.95
N MET A 27 8.73 3.75 8.02
CA MET A 27 8.59 2.41 8.59
C MET A 27 8.70 2.48 10.12
N ASP A 28 7.84 1.76 10.83
CA ASP A 28 7.92 1.54 12.28
C ASP A 28 7.81 0.04 12.57
N GLY A 29 8.96 -0.62 12.72
CA GLY A 29 9.03 -2.08 12.81
C GLY A 29 8.51 -2.74 11.54
N ASP A 30 7.43 -3.51 11.68
CA ASP A 30 6.74 -4.19 10.58
C ASP A 30 5.57 -3.34 10.00
N ASP A 31 5.27 -2.16 10.57
CA ASP A 31 4.17 -1.28 10.15
C ASP A 31 4.69 -0.05 9.37
N VAL A 32 3.75 0.69 8.75
CA VAL A 32 4.01 1.92 8.01
C VAL A 32 3.22 3.06 8.64
N LEU A 33 3.89 4.16 8.93
CA LEU A 33 3.28 5.40 9.40
C LEU A 33 3.11 6.37 8.23
N ILE A 34 1.89 6.87 8.02
CA ILE A 34 1.58 7.93 7.06
C ILE A 34 1.28 9.21 7.84
N ALA A 35 2.18 10.20 7.74
CA ALA A 35 2.13 11.43 8.53
C ALA A 35 1.96 11.16 10.05
N GLY A 36 2.66 10.15 10.55
CA GLY A 36 2.60 9.71 11.95
C GLY A 36 1.37 8.86 12.32
N THR A 37 0.48 8.55 11.37
CA THR A 37 -0.68 7.68 11.60
C THR A 37 -0.40 6.25 11.10
N PRO A 38 -0.60 5.20 11.92
CA PRO A 38 -0.44 3.82 11.47
C PRO A 38 -1.33 3.46 10.29
N ALA A 39 -0.78 2.72 9.31
CA ALA A 39 -1.51 2.33 8.11
C ALA A 39 -2.80 1.55 8.42
N ALA A 40 -2.78 0.67 9.44
CA ALA A 40 -3.96 -0.06 9.86
C ALA A 40 -5.14 0.85 10.25
N ALA A 41 -4.88 2.02 10.85
CA ALA A 41 -5.92 2.98 11.23
C ALA A 41 -6.51 3.74 10.03
N LEU A 42 -5.84 3.65 8.87
CA LEU A 42 -6.19 4.34 7.65
C LEU A 42 -6.86 3.42 6.62
N ALA A 43 -6.66 2.11 6.73
CA ALA A 43 -7.11 1.09 5.76
C ALA A 43 -8.64 1.00 5.60
N ASP A 44 -9.39 1.45 6.60
CA ASP A 44 -10.87 1.52 6.60
C ASP A 44 -11.41 2.89 6.18
N GLY A 45 -10.52 3.88 6.02
CA GLY A 45 -10.83 5.22 5.56
C GLY A 45 -10.74 5.35 4.05
N ALA A 46 -11.46 6.33 3.50
CA ALA A 46 -11.21 6.86 2.17
C ALA A 46 -9.69 7.19 2.01
N PRO A 47 -9.15 7.22 0.79
CA PRO A 47 -7.72 7.08 0.50
C PRO A 47 -6.85 7.95 1.39
N SER A 48 -5.97 7.27 2.11
CA SER A 48 -5.23 7.84 3.22
C SER A 48 -4.09 8.74 2.74
N ALA A 49 -4.36 10.04 2.68
CA ALA A 49 -3.39 11.06 2.31
C ALA A 49 -2.73 10.80 0.94
N TYR A 50 -3.43 11.19 -0.12
CA TYR A 50 -2.86 11.25 -1.45
C TYR A 50 -1.50 12.00 -1.44
N PRO A 51 -0.41 11.44 -1.98
CA PRO A 51 -0.35 10.37 -2.98
C PRO A 51 -0.08 8.97 -2.41
N VAL A 52 -0.33 8.75 -1.13
CA VAL A 52 -0.41 7.40 -0.54
C VAL A 52 -1.88 6.95 -0.52
N VAL A 53 -2.09 5.67 -0.77
CA VAL A 53 -3.39 5.02 -0.54
C VAL A 53 -3.16 3.80 0.32
N VAL A 54 -3.76 3.77 1.50
CA VAL A 54 -3.85 2.58 2.33
C VAL A 54 -5.25 1.99 2.17
N SER A 55 -5.33 0.67 2.01
CA SER A 55 -6.59 -0.06 1.90
C SER A 55 -6.44 -1.45 2.50
N ARG A 56 -7.55 -2.20 2.58
CA ARG A 56 -7.53 -3.62 2.94
C ARG A 56 -7.53 -4.50 1.69
N ILE A 57 -6.81 -5.60 1.76
CA ILE A 57 -6.80 -6.61 0.70
C ILE A 57 -8.10 -7.40 0.75
N SER A 58 -8.95 -7.27 -0.25
CA SER A 58 -10.19 -8.07 -0.35
C SER A 58 -9.95 -9.42 -1.03
N ARG A 59 -8.92 -9.52 -1.86
CA ARG A 59 -8.50 -10.77 -2.50
C ARG A 59 -7.04 -10.74 -2.90
N LEU A 60 -6.34 -11.86 -2.74
CA LEU A 60 -4.98 -12.03 -3.22
C LEU A 60 -4.83 -13.36 -3.96
N VAL A 61 -4.48 -13.31 -5.25
CA VAL A 61 -4.29 -14.49 -6.10
C VAL A 61 -2.88 -14.49 -6.67
N ARG A 62 -2.15 -15.56 -6.44
CA ARG A 62 -0.80 -15.76 -7.00
C ARG A 62 -0.90 -16.66 -8.23
N SER A 63 -0.44 -16.19 -9.38
CA SER A 63 -0.43 -16.92 -10.65
C SER A 63 0.96 -16.80 -11.30
N GLY A 64 1.82 -17.77 -11.01
CA GLY A 64 3.20 -17.80 -11.51
C GLY A 64 3.99 -16.53 -11.11
N PRO A 65 4.45 -15.72 -12.09
CA PRO A 65 5.17 -14.48 -11.80
C PRO A 65 4.27 -13.29 -11.44
N VAL A 66 2.96 -13.42 -11.58
CA VAL A 66 1.99 -12.35 -11.37
C VAL A 66 1.20 -12.57 -10.07
N VAL A 67 0.99 -11.50 -9.32
CA VAL A 67 0.10 -11.47 -8.16
C VAL A 67 -1.02 -10.48 -8.46
N ILE A 68 -2.27 -10.91 -8.34
CA ILE A 68 -3.44 -10.06 -8.44
C ILE A 68 -3.91 -9.76 -7.03
N CYS A 69 -4.03 -8.47 -6.70
CA CYS A 69 -4.48 -7.99 -5.40
C CYS A 69 -5.71 -7.11 -5.61
N ASP A 70 -6.88 -7.59 -5.22
CA ASP A 70 -8.07 -6.74 -5.15
C ASP A 70 -8.06 -6.05 -3.78
N VAL A 71 -8.37 -4.75 -3.76
CA VAL A 71 -8.46 -3.96 -2.53
C VAL A 71 -9.90 -3.49 -2.31
N ALA A 72 -10.27 -3.27 -1.05
CA ALA A 72 -11.62 -2.84 -0.68
C ALA A 72 -11.90 -1.36 -1.05
N GLY A 73 -10.86 -0.53 -1.11
CA GLY A 73 -10.94 0.88 -1.46
C GLY A 73 -10.93 1.15 -2.96
N GLU A 74 -11.35 2.35 -3.35
CA GLU A 74 -11.19 2.87 -4.71
C GLU A 74 -9.75 3.35 -4.94
N LEU A 75 -9.29 3.32 -6.19
CA LEU A 75 -7.95 3.78 -6.56
C LEU A 75 -8.05 5.08 -7.37
N PRO A 76 -7.12 6.04 -7.20
CA PRO A 76 -7.25 7.30 -7.93
C PRO A 76 -7.05 7.05 -9.42
N PRO A 77 -7.91 7.63 -10.28
CA PRO A 77 -7.79 7.49 -11.72
C PRO A 77 -6.50 8.17 -12.20
N HIS A 78 -5.90 7.61 -13.25
CA HIS A 78 -4.68 8.11 -13.91
C HIS A 78 -3.40 8.09 -13.05
N ALA A 79 -3.46 7.60 -11.81
CA ALA A 79 -2.28 7.36 -11.00
C ALA A 79 -1.44 6.20 -11.56
N ARG A 80 -0.14 6.20 -11.23
CA ARG A 80 0.75 5.06 -11.43
C ARG A 80 1.20 4.55 -10.08
N LEU A 81 1.31 3.23 -9.95
CA LEU A 81 1.87 2.61 -8.75
C LEU A 81 3.39 2.69 -8.81
N ALA A 82 3.99 3.34 -7.82
CA ALA A 82 5.42 3.55 -7.72
C ALA A 82 6.08 2.50 -6.83
N ASP A 83 5.48 2.25 -5.66
CA ASP A 83 5.94 1.24 -4.70
C ASP A 83 4.78 0.73 -3.85
N VAL A 84 4.99 -0.37 -3.13
CA VAL A 84 4.00 -1.02 -2.26
C VAL A 84 4.64 -1.51 -0.99
N ALA A 85 4.05 -1.12 0.14
CA ALA A 85 4.37 -1.66 1.43
C ALA A 85 3.25 -2.58 1.94
N TRP A 86 3.64 -3.53 2.78
CA TRP A 86 2.77 -4.56 3.35
C TRP A 86 2.75 -4.42 4.88
N PRO A 87 2.01 -3.43 5.43
CA PRO A 87 2.03 -3.18 6.86
C PRO A 87 1.61 -4.41 7.67
N GLY A 88 2.39 -4.71 8.72
CA GLY A 88 2.25 -5.88 9.57
C GLY A 88 2.72 -7.20 8.95
N ALA A 89 3.18 -7.21 7.69
CA ALA A 89 3.66 -8.42 7.02
C ALA A 89 5.19 -8.51 7.05
N ARG A 90 5.71 -9.66 7.50
CA ARG A 90 7.13 -9.94 7.42
C ARG A 90 7.53 -10.26 5.99
N LEU A 91 8.61 -9.66 5.52
CA LEU A 91 9.14 -9.87 4.17
C LEU A 91 10.09 -11.07 4.05
N ALA A 92 10.21 -11.89 5.10
CA ALA A 92 10.97 -13.14 5.04
C ALA A 92 10.40 -14.05 3.95
N GLY A 93 11.23 -14.40 2.96
CA GLY A 93 10.78 -15.20 1.82
C GLY A 93 10.00 -14.43 0.75
N ALA A 94 9.90 -13.10 0.84
CA ALA A 94 9.32 -12.26 -0.20
C ALA A 94 10.05 -12.47 -1.54
N ARG A 95 9.34 -12.24 -2.64
CA ARG A 95 9.85 -12.38 -4.00
C ARG A 95 9.41 -11.20 -4.84
N MET A 96 10.30 -10.73 -5.70
CA MET A 96 9.96 -9.75 -6.74
C MET A 96 8.93 -10.36 -7.70
N ARG A 97 7.75 -9.73 -7.82
CA ARG A 97 6.65 -10.19 -8.67
C ARG A 97 6.02 -9.01 -9.39
N GLN A 98 5.34 -9.29 -10.50
CA GLN A 98 4.42 -8.32 -11.09
C GLN A 98 3.15 -8.29 -10.24
N LEU A 99 2.93 -7.22 -9.50
CA LEU A 99 1.70 -6.99 -8.75
C LEU A 99 0.71 -6.22 -9.62
N LEU A 100 -0.53 -6.69 -9.69
CA LEU A 100 -1.65 -6.00 -10.31
C LEU A 100 -2.71 -5.72 -9.24
N VAL A 101 -2.84 -4.45 -8.86
CA VAL A 101 -3.79 -3.99 -7.85
C VAL A 101 -5.09 -3.57 -8.54
N ARG A 102 -6.24 -4.00 -8.02
CA ARG A 102 -7.57 -3.61 -8.51
C ARG A 102 -8.38 -2.93 -7.41
N GLY A 103 -8.86 -1.72 -7.68
CA GLY A 103 -9.75 -0.99 -6.78
C GLY A 103 -11.20 -1.48 -6.88
N ALA A 104 -12.00 -1.13 -5.88
CA ALA A 104 -13.45 -1.42 -5.86
C ALA A 104 -14.24 -0.73 -6.98
N ASP A 105 -13.69 0.33 -7.56
CA ASP A 105 -14.18 1.05 -8.74
C ASP A 105 -13.76 0.40 -10.07
N GLY A 106 -12.98 -0.68 -10.03
CA GLY A 106 -12.45 -1.38 -11.20
C GLY A 106 -11.18 -0.76 -11.78
N ALA A 107 -10.67 0.33 -11.19
CA ALA A 107 -9.38 0.90 -11.56
C ALA A 107 -8.25 -0.11 -11.31
N ARG A 108 -7.19 -0.03 -12.11
CA ARG A 108 -6.10 -1.01 -12.09
C ARG A 108 -4.76 -0.32 -12.08
N LEU A 109 -3.91 -0.75 -11.18
CA LEU A 109 -2.52 -0.31 -11.09
C LEU A 109 -1.60 -1.53 -11.15
N ALA A 110 -0.37 -1.34 -11.62
CA ALA A 110 0.60 -2.42 -11.66
C ALA A 110 2.01 -1.90 -11.44
N ALA A 111 2.81 -2.70 -10.72
CA ALA A 111 4.22 -2.44 -10.47
C ALA A 111 4.96 -3.76 -10.26
N ARG A 112 6.29 -3.72 -10.38
CA ARG A 112 7.13 -4.81 -9.88
C ARG A 112 7.55 -4.49 -8.46
N VAL A 113 7.15 -5.34 -7.52
CA VAL A 113 7.40 -5.15 -6.09
C VAL A 113 7.76 -6.47 -5.43
N GLU A 114 8.39 -6.40 -4.26
CA GLU A 114 8.54 -7.55 -3.39
C GLU A 114 7.19 -7.89 -2.76
N VAL A 115 6.72 -9.12 -2.98
CA VAL A 115 5.46 -9.61 -2.41
C VAL A 115 5.78 -10.67 -1.34
N PRO A 116 5.31 -10.50 -0.09
CA PRO A 116 5.47 -11.52 0.96
C PRO A 116 4.78 -12.83 0.58
N VAL A 117 5.32 -13.93 1.09
CA VAL A 117 4.79 -15.28 0.86
C VAL A 117 3.38 -15.42 1.46
N ASP A 118 3.18 -14.89 2.67
CA ASP A 118 1.95 -14.97 3.44
C ASP A 118 1.44 -13.56 3.73
N VAL A 119 0.41 -13.14 3.01
CA VAL A 119 -0.34 -11.91 3.29
C VAL A 119 -1.80 -12.32 3.40
N PRO A 120 -2.44 -12.16 4.57
CA PRO A 120 -3.83 -12.56 4.74
C PRO A 120 -4.76 -11.60 4.01
N VAL A 121 -5.95 -12.10 3.66
CA VAL A 121 -7.09 -11.25 3.30
C VAL A 121 -7.42 -10.35 4.51
N ASP A 122 -7.95 -9.17 4.24
CA ASP A 122 -8.22 -8.08 5.18
C ASP A 122 -6.99 -7.41 5.81
N ALA A 123 -5.77 -7.85 5.47
CA ALA A 123 -4.55 -7.14 5.85
C ALA A 123 -4.49 -5.76 5.17
N PRO A 124 -3.89 -4.76 5.83
CA PRO A 124 -3.62 -3.48 5.20
C PRO A 124 -2.58 -3.63 4.09
N ILE A 125 -2.70 -2.80 3.06
CA ILE A 125 -1.73 -2.61 1.99
C ILE A 125 -1.58 -1.11 1.76
N ALA A 126 -0.34 -0.63 1.72
CA ALA A 126 -0.04 0.78 1.47
C ALA A 126 0.56 0.92 0.07
N LEU A 127 0.03 1.85 -0.71
CA LEU A 127 0.37 2.07 -2.11
C LEU A 127 0.96 3.48 -2.26
N ALA A 128 2.21 3.57 -2.69
CA ALA A 128 2.82 4.85 -3.08
C ALA A 128 2.50 5.12 -4.55
N LEU A 129 1.90 6.28 -4.84
CA LEU A 129 1.44 6.63 -6.18
C LEU A 129 2.24 7.79 -6.78
N THR A 130 2.39 7.78 -8.10
CA THR A 130 2.94 8.89 -8.87
C THR A 130 1.90 9.44 -9.83
N LEU A 131 1.88 10.77 -9.98
CA LEU A 131 1.04 11.48 -10.93
C LEU A 131 1.71 11.64 -12.30
N PRO A 132 0.93 11.67 -13.38
CA PRO A 132 1.36 12.32 -14.61
C PRO A 132 1.79 13.77 -14.33
N HIS A 133 2.86 14.22 -14.99
CA HIS A 133 3.37 15.59 -14.86
C HIS A 133 2.24 16.61 -15.09
N GLY A 134 2.07 17.56 -14.17
CA GLY A 134 1.11 18.68 -14.29
C GLY A 134 -0.18 18.55 -13.48
N LEU A 135 -0.47 17.39 -12.88
CA LEU A 135 -1.50 17.29 -11.84
C LEU A 135 -0.85 17.63 -10.50
N ALA A 136 -1.37 18.65 -9.81
CA ALA A 136 -0.93 18.94 -8.45
C ALA A 136 -1.48 17.87 -7.51
N THR A 137 -0.65 17.35 -6.61
CA THR A 137 -1.10 16.65 -5.41
C THR A 137 -1.92 17.64 -4.62
N PRO A 138 -3.26 17.50 -4.51
CA PRO A 138 -3.95 18.30 -3.52
C PRO A 138 -3.36 17.85 -2.16
N GLY A 139 -2.88 18.81 -1.35
CA GLY A 139 -2.21 18.50 -0.08
C GLY A 139 -3.07 17.56 0.76
N ALA A 140 -2.49 16.89 1.77
CA ALA A 140 -3.08 15.80 2.56
C ALA A 140 -4.50 16.02 3.18
N ARG A 141 -5.15 17.16 2.94
CA ARG A 141 -6.54 17.50 3.31
C ARG A 141 -7.39 18.11 2.18
N ALA A 142 -6.86 18.28 0.97
CA ALA A 142 -7.59 18.84 -0.13
C ALA A 142 -8.17 17.70 -0.98
N TRP A 143 -9.50 17.60 -0.95
CA TRP A 143 -10.32 17.11 -2.05
C TRP A 143 -9.91 15.75 -2.66
N TRP A 144 -10.48 14.68 -2.11
CA TRP A 144 -10.99 13.61 -2.97
C TRP A 144 -12.44 13.96 -3.30
N PRO A 145 -12.95 13.75 -4.53
CA PRO A 145 -14.33 14.10 -4.84
C PRO A 145 -15.28 13.43 -3.86
N ALA A 146 -16.18 14.22 -3.26
CA ALA A 146 -17.19 13.80 -2.29
C ALA A 146 -18.10 12.64 -2.78
N ALA A 147 -18.00 12.26 -4.07
CA ALA A 147 -18.61 11.07 -4.64
C ALA A 147 -18.13 9.76 -3.99
N CYS A 148 -16.88 9.68 -3.53
CA CYS A 148 -16.31 8.45 -2.97
C CYS A 148 -16.53 8.34 -1.45
N ALA A 149 -16.68 9.47 -0.74
CA ALA A 149 -16.94 9.51 0.70
C ALA A 149 -18.35 9.04 1.09
N ARG A 150 -19.31 9.02 0.15
CA ARG A 150 -20.72 8.71 0.47
C ARG A 150 -21.06 7.22 0.57
N ARG A 151 -20.21 6.29 0.09
CA ARG A 151 -20.55 4.85 0.12
C ARG A 151 -20.16 4.10 1.40
N GLY A 152 -19.33 4.69 2.27
CA GLY A 152 -18.96 4.09 3.55
C GLY A 152 -19.96 4.36 4.67
N LEU A 153 -20.64 5.52 4.63
CA LEU A 153 -21.56 5.97 5.69
C LEU A 153 -22.97 5.39 5.56
N GLU A 154 -23.41 4.97 4.37
CA GLU A 154 -24.76 4.41 4.17
C GLU A 154 -24.90 2.94 4.62
N ARG A 155 -23.81 2.28 5.07
CA ARG A 155 -23.87 0.92 5.64
C ARG A 155 -23.93 0.86 7.16
N LEU A 156 -24.01 2.02 7.83
CA LEU A 156 -24.10 2.13 9.29
C LEU A 156 -25.36 2.87 9.77
N ALA A 157 -26.40 2.95 8.94
CA ALA A 157 -27.71 3.50 9.30
C ALA A 157 -28.81 2.43 9.19
#